data_AF-A0ABD3FVQ1-F1
#
_entry.id   AF-A0ABD3FVQ1-F1
#
_cell.length_a   1.000
_cell.length_b   1.000
_cell.length_c   1.000
_cell.angle_alpha   90.00
_cell.angle_beta   90.00
_cell.angle_gamma   90.00
#
_symmetry.space_group_name_H-M   'P 1'
#
loop_
_entity.id
_entity.type
_entity.pdbx_description
1 polymer ?
#
loop_
_entity_poly.entity_id
_entity_poly.type
_entity_poly.pdbx_seq_one_letter_code
_entity_poly.pdbx_strand_id
1 'polypeptide(L)'
;MWRVRSGSGIVASLKPRRDTVGKLFPLTRQLQWQQQDFRLAKHLANFSSETSGRNVQKQSEEEFKATAPKFSQGDEAMKITRIGMYVNVAMAAAKGSVGLAIHSSALVADAAHSLSDLLSDVVTLWSVKVARLPPDPKHPYGYGKYEAVGSLSVGAILVLCGVGIGADGLHAMQEIWSGVAATSLPEFNIPFISEIDRSTQWALALGATGASIAAKEALFRATVRIGKQANSKVLIANAWHHRTDAISSVVALGGIIGSMAGVPLLDPVAGIAVAAMIVKTGGEICLDSVQELTDNTVEAEVLETLQEVSRGVDDVLHVSQVRARRMGPYTLVDLRVHLDARTSISMAQQISKRVRSHILQQVPDVTEVLVHIDVQFNHCAGSNTAELHDMDVRPYKEIKNDISYALATIPEITGTTHINTHWLPHLSGQGTSVDVAIVVQPDLKVGAANAVAKKARKAIETIPYIVEADIHLELLDDDSEQN
;
A
#
# COMPACT_ATOMS: atom_id res chain seq x y z
N MET A 1 10.52 26.29 -38.77
CA MET A 1 11.35 25.16 -38.28
C MET A 1 10.43 24.29 -37.45
N TRP A 2 10.10 23.08 -37.90
CA TRP A 2 9.21 22.18 -37.15
C TRP A 2 10.07 21.31 -36.22
N ARG A 3 9.83 21.38 -34.91
CA ARG A 3 10.51 20.56 -33.89
C ARG A 3 9.51 19.57 -33.32
N VAL A 4 9.80 18.29 -33.46
CA VAL A 4 9.04 17.22 -32.79
C VAL A 4 9.78 16.88 -31.49
N ARG A 5 9.08 17.01 -30.36
CA ARG A 5 9.58 16.68 -29.02
C ARG A 5 8.97 15.39 -28.52
N SER A 6 9.79 14.54 -27.91
CA SER A 6 9.36 13.40 -27.10
C SER A 6 10.19 13.43 -25.82
N GLY A 7 9.53 13.50 -24.66
CA GLY A 7 10.21 13.69 -23.37
C GLY A 7 11.04 14.99 -23.29
N SER A 8 12.20 14.93 -22.65
CA SER A 8 13.06 16.08 -22.31
C SER A 8 14.00 16.57 -23.43
N GLY A 9 13.86 16.09 -24.68
CA GLY A 9 14.74 16.47 -25.81
C GLY A 9 14.04 16.66 -27.16
N ILE A 10 14.69 17.39 -28.08
CA ILE A 10 14.26 17.55 -29.48
C ILE A 10 14.82 16.37 -30.29
N VAL A 11 13.94 15.56 -30.89
CA VAL A 11 14.35 14.31 -31.56
C VAL A 11 14.60 14.51 -33.06
N ALA A 12 14.02 15.55 -33.68
CA ALA A 12 14.35 15.95 -35.05
C ALA A 12 14.00 17.42 -35.32
N SER A 13 14.83 18.10 -36.14
CA SER A 13 14.59 19.45 -36.64
C SER A 13 14.66 19.45 -38.16
N LEU A 14 13.52 19.60 -38.83
CA LEU A 14 13.45 19.76 -40.27
C LEU A 14 13.49 21.25 -40.63
N LYS A 15 14.59 21.67 -41.29
CA LYS A 15 14.66 22.97 -41.99
C LYS A 15 14.07 22.79 -43.39
N PRO A 16 13.12 23.64 -43.83
CA PRO A 16 12.70 23.63 -45.22
C PRO A 16 13.87 24.11 -46.08
N ARG A 17 14.22 23.33 -47.10
CA ARG A 17 15.24 23.70 -48.10
C ARG A 17 14.68 24.87 -48.91
N ARG A 18 15.31 26.05 -48.81
CA ARG A 18 15.08 27.17 -49.74
C ARG A 18 15.82 26.83 -51.02
N ASP A 19 15.13 26.21 -51.97
CA ASP A 19 15.58 26.22 -53.35
C ASP A 19 14.76 27.26 -54.13
N THR A 20 15.52 28.20 -54.66
CA THR A 20 15.17 29.25 -55.62
C THR A 20 14.52 28.67 -56.88
N VAL A 21 13.74 29.53 -57.55
CA VAL A 21 13.10 29.39 -58.88
C VAL A 21 11.63 28.94 -58.86
N GLY A 22 10.79 29.86 -59.31
CA GLY A 22 9.34 29.73 -59.34
C GLY A 22 8.82 28.71 -60.35
N LYS A 23 7.79 27.98 -59.93
CA LYS A 23 6.64 27.53 -60.71
C LYS A 23 5.60 26.99 -59.74
N LEU A 24 4.34 27.43 -59.88
CA LEU A 24 3.21 26.94 -59.08
C LEU A 24 3.07 25.42 -59.25
N PHE A 25 3.23 24.67 -58.16
CA PHE A 25 2.78 23.28 -58.04
C PHE A 25 1.46 23.23 -57.26
N PRO A 26 0.52 22.32 -57.59
CA PRO A 26 -0.81 22.31 -57.00
C PRO A 26 -0.76 21.84 -55.54
N LEU A 27 -1.54 22.52 -54.69
CA LEU A 27 -1.67 22.34 -53.24
C LEU A 27 -1.94 20.89 -52.78
N THR A 28 -2.44 20.03 -53.66
CA THR A 28 -2.77 18.63 -53.35
C THR A 28 -1.54 17.72 -53.19
N ARG A 29 -0.40 18.02 -53.86
CA ARG A 29 0.84 17.24 -53.66
C ARG A 29 1.57 17.62 -52.38
N GLN A 30 1.55 18.88 -51.94
CA GLN A 30 2.21 19.29 -50.68
C GLN A 30 1.59 18.63 -49.43
N LEU A 31 0.26 18.41 -49.44
CA LEU A 31 -0.46 17.74 -48.36
C LEU A 31 -0.13 16.24 -48.25
N GLN A 32 0.13 15.55 -49.37
CA GLN A 32 0.49 14.12 -49.37
C GLN A 32 1.90 13.87 -48.80
N TRP A 33 2.86 14.75 -49.09
CA TRP A 33 4.22 14.64 -48.54
C TRP A 33 4.25 14.92 -47.04
N GLN A 34 3.47 15.90 -46.56
CA GLN A 34 3.32 16.17 -45.12
C GLN A 34 2.69 15.00 -44.34
N GLN A 35 1.78 14.24 -44.96
CA GLN A 35 1.17 13.08 -44.29
C GLN A 35 2.07 11.85 -44.25
N GLN A 36 2.94 11.64 -45.25
CA GLN A 36 3.90 10.54 -45.24
C GLN A 36 5.00 10.74 -44.19
N ASP A 37 5.53 11.96 -44.04
CA ASP A 37 6.55 12.28 -43.04
C ASP A 37 6.03 12.16 -41.60
N PHE A 38 4.75 12.51 -41.36
CA PHE A 38 4.13 12.37 -40.05
C PHE A 38 3.92 10.89 -39.67
N ARG A 39 3.61 10.02 -40.64
CA ARG A 39 3.49 8.57 -40.41
C ARG A 39 4.84 7.93 -40.11
N LEU A 40 5.91 8.35 -40.79
CA LEU A 40 7.28 7.89 -40.51
C LEU A 40 7.77 8.37 -39.13
N ALA A 41 7.53 9.62 -38.77
CA ALA A 41 7.86 10.14 -37.45
C ALA A 41 7.09 9.43 -36.33
N LYS A 42 5.80 9.11 -36.55
CA LYS A 42 4.98 8.34 -35.61
C LYS A 42 5.43 6.88 -35.51
N HIS A 43 5.83 6.26 -36.63
CA HIS A 43 6.40 4.91 -36.60
C HIS A 43 7.75 4.84 -35.91
N LEU A 44 8.64 5.82 -36.11
CA LEU A 44 9.93 5.88 -35.42
C LEU A 44 9.78 6.18 -33.92
N ALA A 45 8.83 7.06 -33.55
CA ALA A 45 8.50 7.32 -32.16
C ALA A 45 7.96 6.06 -31.46
N ASN A 46 7.00 5.36 -32.09
CA ASN A 46 6.43 4.12 -31.57
C ASN A 46 7.45 2.97 -31.53
N PHE A 47 8.33 2.87 -32.54
CA PHE A 47 9.39 1.86 -32.57
C PHE A 47 10.43 2.08 -31.46
N SER A 48 10.78 3.35 -31.17
CA SER A 48 11.69 3.69 -30.05
C SER A 48 11.05 3.50 -28.67
N SER A 49 9.76 3.76 -28.51
CA SER A 49 9.04 3.53 -27.25
C SER A 49 8.82 2.03 -26.99
N GLU A 50 8.58 1.23 -28.04
CA GLU A 50 8.42 -0.22 -27.91
C GLU A 50 9.76 -0.94 -27.68
N THR A 51 10.86 -0.49 -28.28
CA THR A 51 12.19 -1.10 -28.07
C THR A 51 12.84 -0.67 -26.75
N SER A 52 12.68 0.59 -26.34
CA SER A 52 13.14 1.07 -25.02
C SER A 52 12.29 0.48 -23.89
N GLY A 53 10.96 0.44 -24.05
CA GLY A 53 10.04 -0.20 -23.10
C GLY A 53 10.29 -1.71 -22.97
N ARG A 54 10.47 -2.45 -24.07
CA ARG A 54 10.78 -3.89 -24.01
C ARG A 54 12.14 -4.21 -23.40
N ASN A 55 13.18 -3.39 -23.63
CA ASN A 55 14.50 -3.64 -23.06
C ASN A 55 14.57 -3.27 -21.57
N VAL A 56 13.92 -2.17 -21.15
CA VAL A 56 13.81 -1.80 -19.73
C VAL A 56 12.93 -2.79 -18.97
N GLN A 57 11.86 -3.30 -19.60
CA GLN A 57 10.95 -4.27 -18.99
C GLN A 57 11.53 -5.69 -18.99
N LYS A 58 12.36 -6.07 -19.98
CA LYS A 58 13.15 -7.31 -19.93
C LYS A 58 14.30 -7.23 -18.94
N GLN A 59 15.00 -6.10 -18.85
CA GLN A 59 16.04 -5.92 -17.84
C GLN A 59 15.44 -5.89 -16.43
N SER A 60 14.31 -5.23 -16.21
CA SER A 60 13.63 -5.26 -14.91
C SER A 60 13.02 -6.63 -14.60
N GLU A 61 12.50 -7.38 -15.57
CA GLU A 61 12.06 -8.77 -15.36
C GLU A 61 13.21 -9.73 -15.08
N GLU A 62 14.37 -9.57 -15.74
CA GLU A 62 15.56 -10.40 -15.49
C GLU A 62 16.26 -10.04 -14.18
N GLU A 63 16.31 -8.76 -13.82
CA GLU A 63 16.87 -8.25 -12.56
C GLU A 63 15.93 -8.54 -11.38
N PHE A 64 14.60 -8.50 -11.57
CA PHE A 64 13.58 -8.99 -10.62
C PHE A 64 13.62 -10.52 -10.47
N LYS A 65 13.85 -11.28 -11.56
CA LYS A 65 14.13 -12.73 -11.46
C LYS A 65 15.47 -13.04 -10.79
N ALA A 66 16.44 -12.14 -10.86
CA ALA A 66 17.76 -12.30 -10.24
C ALA A 66 17.80 -11.90 -8.75
N THR A 67 16.91 -11.00 -8.32
CA THR A 67 16.76 -10.55 -6.92
C THR A 67 15.61 -11.20 -6.17
N ALA A 68 14.68 -11.86 -6.85
CA ALA A 68 13.77 -12.80 -6.20
C ALA A 68 14.59 -13.91 -5.51
N PRO A 69 14.32 -14.25 -4.24
CA PRO A 69 15.01 -15.34 -3.57
C PRO A 69 14.91 -16.59 -4.44
N LYS A 70 16.05 -17.21 -4.77
CA LYS A 70 16.10 -18.48 -5.50
C LYS A 70 15.39 -19.54 -4.67
N PHE A 71 14.08 -19.70 -4.87
CA PHE A 71 13.25 -20.72 -4.25
C PHE A 71 13.60 -22.11 -4.82
N SER A 72 14.73 -22.68 -4.40
CA SER A 72 14.89 -24.14 -4.39
C SER A 72 14.25 -24.77 -3.14
N GLN A 73 13.90 -23.94 -2.14
CA GLN A 73 13.23 -24.32 -0.89
C GLN A 73 11.70 -24.15 -0.91
N GLY A 74 11.15 -23.46 -1.93
CA GLY A 74 9.70 -23.24 -2.05
C GLY A 74 8.92 -24.52 -2.31
N ASP A 75 9.56 -25.52 -2.93
CA ASP A 75 8.92 -26.78 -3.27
C ASP A 75 8.59 -27.65 -2.06
N GLU A 76 9.46 -27.69 -1.03
CA GLU A 76 9.18 -28.44 0.20
C GLU A 76 8.09 -27.78 1.05
N ALA A 77 8.10 -26.44 1.14
CA ALA A 77 7.05 -25.67 1.79
C ALA A 77 5.69 -25.86 1.08
N MET A 78 5.66 -25.78 -0.25
CA MET A 78 4.45 -26.00 -1.03
C MET A 78 3.94 -27.44 -0.92
N LYS A 79 4.84 -28.43 -0.88
CA LYS A 79 4.49 -29.85 -0.69
C LYS A 79 3.86 -30.08 0.68
N ILE A 80 4.45 -29.58 1.76
CA ILE A 80 3.90 -29.79 3.10
C ILE A 80 2.55 -29.09 3.28
N THR A 81 2.37 -27.90 2.72
CA THR A 81 1.07 -27.21 2.74
C THR A 81 0.00 -27.99 1.97
N ARG A 82 0.32 -28.54 0.78
CA ARG A 82 -0.61 -29.40 0.04
C ARG A 82 -0.96 -30.69 0.79
N ILE A 83 0.05 -31.33 1.42
CA ILE A 83 -0.18 -32.51 2.26
C ILE A 83 -1.10 -32.14 3.43
N GLY A 84 -0.85 -31.02 4.11
CA GLY A 84 -1.70 -30.50 5.18
C GLY A 84 -3.15 -30.30 4.71
N MET A 85 -3.34 -29.67 3.55
CA MET A 85 -4.67 -29.49 2.95
C MET A 85 -5.39 -30.83 2.72
N TYR A 86 -4.74 -31.82 2.09
CA TYR A 86 -5.37 -33.13 1.86
C TYR A 86 -5.68 -33.88 3.16
N VAL A 87 -4.80 -33.77 4.17
CA VAL A 87 -5.03 -34.36 5.49
C VAL A 87 -6.23 -33.70 6.18
N ASN A 88 -6.35 -32.37 6.13
CA ASN A 88 -7.50 -31.64 6.67
C ASN A 88 -8.81 -32.05 6.00
N VAL A 89 -8.84 -32.20 4.67
CA VAL A 89 -10.00 -32.70 3.91
C VAL A 89 -10.39 -34.10 4.40
N ALA A 90 -9.43 -35.02 4.45
CA ALA A 90 -9.67 -36.40 4.86
C ALA A 90 -10.18 -36.48 6.31
N MET A 91 -9.62 -35.66 7.20
CA MET A 91 -10.03 -35.57 8.60
C MET A 91 -11.44 -34.98 8.76
N ALA A 92 -11.76 -33.91 8.05
CA ALA A 92 -13.09 -33.31 8.07
C ALA A 92 -14.16 -34.31 7.61
N ALA A 93 -13.90 -35.04 6.51
CA ALA A 93 -14.81 -36.07 6.00
C ALA A 93 -14.98 -37.25 6.97
N ALA A 94 -13.87 -37.76 7.53
CA ALA A 94 -13.90 -38.87 8.48
C ALA A 94 -14.65 -38.49 9.78
N LYS A 95 -14.33 -37.35 10.39
CA LYS A 95 -15.03 -36.89 11.60
C LYS A 95 -16.48 -36.56 11.33
N GLY A 96 -16.78 -35.91 10.21
CA GLY A 96 -18.15 -35.50 9.87
C GLY A 96 -19.05 -36.71 9.67
N SER A 97 -18.60 -37.69 8.89
CA SER A 97 -19.34 -38.94 8.67
C SER A 97 -19.58 -39.71 9.97
N VAL A 98 -18.54 -39.86 10.80
CA VAL A 98 -18.62 -40.57 12.09
C VAL A 98 -19.47 -39.79 13.10
N GLY A 99 -19.31 -38.47 13.18
CA GLY A 99 -20.03 -37.60 14.11
C GLY A 99 -21.53 -37.52 13.83
N LEU A 100 -21.91 -37.42 12.56
CA LEU A 100 -23.32 -37.44 12.14
C LEU A 100 -23.95 -38.82 12.37
N ALA A 101 -23.23 -39.91 12.08
CA ALA A 101 -23.74 -41.27 12.26
C ALA A 101 -23.94 -41.65 13.75
N ILE A 102 -23.17 -41.05 14.66
CA ILE A 102 -23.17 -41.38 16.10
C ILE A 102 -23.92 -40.33 16.93
N HIS A 103 -24.34 -39.23 16.32
CA HIS A 103 -24.98 -38.10 16.99
C HIS A 103 -24.10 -37.45 18.06
N SER A 104 -22.79 -37.33 17.82
CA SER A 104 -21.85 -36.63 18.73
C SER A 104 -21.72 -35.16 18.34
N SER A 105 -22.20 -34.27 19.21
CA SER A 105 -22.10 -32.83 19.03
C SER A 105 -20.66 -32.36 19.04
N ALA A 106 -19.81 -32.94 19.89
CA ALA A 106 -18.39 -32.59 19.97
C ALA A 106 -17.63 -32.97 18.69
N LEU A 107 -17.90 -34.16 18.15
CA LEU A 107 -17.24 -34.64 16.93
C LEU A 107 -17.72 -33.88 15.68
N VAL A 108 -19.01 -33.53 15.61
CA VAL A 108 -19.56 -32.68 14.55
C VAL A 108 -18.95 -31.27 14.61
N ALA A 109 -18.79 -30.69 15.80
CA ALA A 109 -18.14 -29.39 15.97
C ALA A 109 -16.67 -29.40 15.48
N ASP A 110 -15.91 -30.43 15.85
CA ASP A 110 -14.51 -30.60 15.43
C ASP A 110 -14.38 -30.92 13.93
N ALA A 111 -15.36 -31.62 13.34
CA ALA A 111 -15.45 -31.82 11.89
C ALA A 111 -15.72 -30.52 11.14
N ALA A 112 -16.67 -29.72 11.64
CA ALA A 112 -17.00 -28.44 11.06
C ALA A 112 -15.85 -27.44 11.16
N HIS A 113 -15.08 -27.43 12.26
CA HIS A 113 -13.82 -26.67 12.37
C HIS A 113 -12.87 -27.04 11.23
N SER A 114 -12.60 -28.33 11.01
CA SER A 114 -11.71 -28.78 9.92
C SER A 114 -12.25 -28.48 8.51
N LEU A 115 -13.57 -28.51 8.31
CA LEU A 115 -14.21 -28.12 7.05
C LEU A 115 -14.08 -26.61 6.79
N SER A 116 -14.23 -25.83 7.86
CA SER A 116 -14.05 -24.39 7.87
C SER A 116 -12.63 -23.97 7.51
N ASP A 117 -11.61 -24.67 8.02
CA ASP A 117 -10.21 -24.46 7.63
C ASP A 117 -10.01 -24.69 6.13
N LEU A 118 -10.57 -25.79 5.60
CA LEU A 118 -10.51 -26.09 4.16
C LEU A 118 -11.18 -25.00 3.31
N LEU A 119 -12.36 -24.53 3.72
CA LEU A 119 -13.07 -23.48 3.01
C LEU A 119 -12.29 -22.16 3.05
N SER A 120 -11.66 -21.88 4.19
CA SER A 120 -10.76 -20.73 4.37
C SER A 120 -9.60 -20.79 3.40
N ASP A 121 -8.94 -21.94 3.26
CA ASP A 121 -7.84 -22.11 2.29
C ASP A 121 -8.27 -21.81 0.85
N VAL A 122 -9.45 -22.29 0.44
CA VAL A 122 -9.97 -22.07 -0.92
C VAL A 122 -10.28 -20.59 -1.16
N VAL A 123 -10.98 -19.95 -0.22
CA VAL A 123 -11.32 -18.52 -0.33
C VAL A 123 -10.06 -17.66 -0.27
N THR A 124 -9.12 -17.98 0.61
CA THR A 124 -7.83 -17.29 0.72
C THR A 124 -7.05 -17.40 -0.59
N LEU A 125 -6.90 -18.60 -1.17
CA LEU A 125 -6.23 -18.78 -2.47
C LEU A 125 -6.87 -17.96 -3.59
N TRP A 126 -8.21 -17.93 -3.62
CA TRP A 126 -8.93 -17.09 -4.59
C TRP A 126 -8.69 -15.60 -4.33
N SER A 127 -8.80 -15.15 -3.08
CA SER A 127 -8.63 -13.74 -2.69
C SER A 127 -7.23 -13.21 -2.99
N VAL A 128 -6.18 -13.98 -2.68
CA VAL A 128 -4.77 -13.65 -2.99
C VAL A 128 -4.56 -13.56 -4.51
N LYS A 129 -5.17 -14.47 -5.28
CA LYS A 129 -5.07 -14.44 -6.74
C LYS A 129 -5.71 -13.18 -7.31
N VAL A 130 -6.86 -12.76 -6.79
CA VAL A 130 -7.54 -11.52 -7.20
C VAL A 130 -6.75 -10.30 -6.73
N ALA A 131 -6.24 -10.29 -5.49
CA ALA A 131 -5.50 -9.17 -4.91
C ALA A 131 -4.20 -8.83 -5.67
N ARG A 132 -3.61 -9.84 -6.33
CA ARG A 132 -2.41 -9.70 -7.16
C ARG A 132 -2.67 -9.27 -8.61
N LEU A 133 -3.93 -9.01 -8.98
CA LEU A 133 -4.23 -8.45 -10.30
C LEU A 133 -3.62 -7.04 -10.42
N PRO A 134 -3.05 -6.69 -11.59
CA PRO A 134 -2.46 -5.37 -11.79
C PRO A 134 -3.55 -4.28 -11.74
N PRO A 135 -3.19 -3.03 -11.38
CA PRO A 135 -4.10 -1.90 -11.42
C PRO A 135 -4.73 -1.69 -12.79
N ASP A 136 -6.02 -1.32 -12.79
CA ASP A 136 -6.78 -0.98 -13.99
C ASP A 136 -7.48 0.38 -13.82
N PRO A 137 -8.08 0.97 -14.87
CA PRO A 137 -8.76 2.27 -14.74
C PRO A 137 -9.94 2.28 -13.75
N LYS A 138 -10.49 1.12 -13.39
CA LYS A 138 -11.56 1.00 -12.38
C LYS A 138 -11.01 0.89 -10.97
N HIS A 139 -9.79 0.36 -10.82
CA HIS A 139 -9.05 0.15 -9.59
C HIS A 139 -7.62 0.71 -9.74
N PRO A 140 -7.44 2.04 -9.69
CA PRO A 140 -6.12 2.67 -9.91
C PRO A 140 -5.06 2.26 -8.87
N TYR A 141 -5.49 1.89 -7.66
CA TYR A 141 -4.63 1.38 -6.59
C TYR A 141 -4.52 -0.15 -6.57
N GLY A 142 -5.08 -0.83 -7.59
CA GLY A 142 -5.10 -2.29 -7.67
C GLY A 142 -6.18 -2.97 -6.83
N TYR A 143 -6.07 -4.29 -6.73
CA TYR A 143 -7.08 -5.17 -6.15
C TYR A 143 -6.76 -5.61 -4.72
N GLY A 144 -5.78 -5.00 -4.05
CA GLY A 144 -5.29 -5.44 -2.73
C GLY A 144 -6.39 -5.67 -1.68
N LYS A 145 -7.40 -4.79 -1.61
CA LYS A 145 -8.52 -4.91 -0.66
C LYS A 145 -9.34 -6.19 -0.80
N TYR A 146 -9.27 -6.90 -1.93
CA TYR A 146 -9.98 -8.17 -2.09
C TYR A 146 -9.45 -9.28 -1.17
N GLU A 147 -8.22 -9.17 -0.66
CA GLU A 147 -7.69 -10.06 0.37
C GLU A 147 -8.43 -9.87 1.70
N ALA A 148 -8.65 -8.62 2.13
CA ALA A 148 -9.48 -8.30 3.30
C ALA A 148 -10.95 -8.71 3.10
N VAL A 149 -11.51 -8.51 1.90
CA VAL A 149 -12.88 -8.98 1.59
C VAL A 149 -12.98 -10.51 1.66
N GLY A 150 -11.97 -11.23 1.16
CA GLY A 150 -11.89 -12.68 1.27
C GLY A 150 -11.84 -13.13 2.73
N SER A 151 -10.96 -12.52 3.53
CA SER A 151 -10.81 -12.80 4.96
C SER A 151 -12.09 -12.50 5.75
N LEU A 152 -12.76 -11.39 5.45
CA LEU A 152 -14.05 -11.04 6.04
C LEU A 152 -15.12 -12.10 5.70
N SER A 153 -15.14 -12.57 4.46
CA SER A 153 -16.09 -13.61 4.02
C SER A 153 -15.85 -14.93 4.76
N VAL A 154 -14.58 -15.31 4.94
CA VAL A 154 -14.18 -16.48 5.73
C VAL A 154 -14.63 -16.32 7.18
N GLY A 155 -14.27 -15.21 7.83
CA GLY A 155 -14.65 -14.93 9.22
C GLY A 155 -16.17 -14.97 9.42
N ALA A 156 -16.94 -14.42 8.48
CA ALA A 156 -18.40 -14.44 8.53
C ALA A 156 -18.96 -15.88 8.44
N ILE A 157 -18.43 -16.71 7.55
CA ILE A 157 -18.82 -18.13 7.44
C ILE A 157 -18.48 -18.88 8.73
N LEU A 158 -17.29 -18.66 9.31
CA LEU A 158 -16.88 -19.25 10.58
C LEU A 158 -17.85 -18.91 11.71
N VAL A 159 -18.23 -17.63 11.84
CA VAL A 159 -19.17 -17.18 12.87
C VAL A 159 -20.54 -17.83 12.66
N LEU A 160 -21.05 -17.87 11.43
CA LEU A 160 -22.35 -18.50 11.14
C LEU A 160 -22.33 -20.01 11.44
N CYS A 161 -21.29 -20.73 11.02
CA CYS A 161 -21.11 -22.14 11.32
C CYS A 161 -20.99 -22.39 12.82
N GLY A 162 -20.16 -21.61 13.53
CA GLY A 162 -19.98 -21.73 14.97
C GLY A 162 -21.26 -21.47 15.75
N VAL A 163 -22.06 -20.47 15.35
CA VAL A 163 -23.38 -20.21 15.95
C VAL A 163 -24.35 -21.36 15.70
N GLY A 164 -24.39 -21.92 14.48
CA GLY A 164 -25.23 -23.06 14.14
C GLY A 164 -24.91 -24.29 15.01
N ILE A 165 -23.63 -24.67 15.08
CA ILE A 165 -23.16 -25.79 15.90
C ILE A 165 -23.42 -25.54 17.40
N GLY A 166 -23.23 -24.30 17.86
CA GLY A 166 -23.51 -23.92 19.24
C GLY A 166 -25.00 -24.05 19.58
N ALA A 167 -25.88 -23.64 18.66
CA ALA A 167 -27.33 -23.82 18.81
C ALA A 167 -27.72 -25.30 18.84
N ASP A 168 -27.16 -26.13 17.96
CA ASP A 168 -27.37 -27.58 17.95
C ASP A 168 -26.89 -28.22 19.26
N GLY A 169 -25.74 -27.80 19.78
CA GLY A 169 -25.22 -28.25 21.07
C GLY A 169 -26.13 -27.86 22.25
N LEU A 170 -26.71 -26.66 22.23
CA LEU A 170 -27.69 -26.21 23.24
C LEU A 170 -28.99 -27.01 23.17
N HIS A 171 -29.46 -27.33 21.96
CA HIS A 171 -30.64 -28.18 21.77
C HIS A 171 -30.38 -29.61 22.27
N ALA A 172 -29.25 -30.21 21.92
CA ALA A 172 -28.85 -31.53 22.43
C ALA A 172 -28.76 -31.55 23.97
N MET A 173 -28.23 -30.47 24.56
CA MET A 173 -28.20 -30.30 26.02
C MET A 173 -29.61 -30.24 26.63
N GLN A 174 -30.52 -29.50 26.01
CA GLN A 174 -31.90 -29.36 26.46
C GLN A 174 -32.70 -30.67 26.33
N GLU A 175 -32.49 -31.45 25.26
CA GLU A 175 -33.11 -32.76 25.05
C GLU A 175 -32.68 -33.75 26.15
N ILE A 176 -31.38 -33.81 26.46
CA ILE A 176 -30.85 -34.65 27.56
C ILE A 176 -31.44 -34.23 28.90
N TRP A 177 -31.61 -32.93 29.14
CA TRP A 177 -32.16 -32.40 30.38
C TRP A 177 -33.68 -32.62 30.53
N SER A 178 -34.43 -32.56 29.43
CA SER A 178 -35.88 -32.71 29.41
C SER A 178 -36.38 -34.15 29.27
N GLY A 179 -35.48 -35.10 28.98
CA GLY A 179 -35.81 -36.52 28.83
C GLY A 179 -36.59 -36.85 27.55
N VAL A 180 -36.67 -35.92 26.60
CA VAL A 180 -37.29 -36.12 25.28
C VAL A 180 -36.29 -36.81 24.35
N ALA A 181 -36.72 -37.87 23.66
CA ALA A 181 -35.84 -38.63 22.77
C ALA A 181 -35.29 -37.74 21.63
N ALA A 182 -33.97 -37.75 21.48
CA ALA A 182 -33.22 -36.91 20.56
C ALA A 182 -33.68 -37.09 19.11
N THR A 183 -34.11 -36.00 18.46
CA THR A 183 -34.69 -36.05 17.10
C THR A 183 -34.06 -35.03 16.14
N SER A 184 -33.06 -34.26 16.55
CA SER A 184 -32.71 -33.00 15.88
C SER A 184 -31.43 -33.01 15.04
N LEU A 185 -30.61 -34.05 15.06
CA LEU A 185 -29.53 -34.19 14.07
C LEU A 185 -30.06 -34.91 12.82
N PRO A 186 -29.81 -34.41 11.59
CA PRO A 186 -30.21 -35.11 10.38
C PRO A 186 -29.66 -36.54 10.42
N GLU A 187 -30.55 -37.54 10.34
CA GLU A 187 -30.17 -38.96 10.31
C GLU A 187 -29.34 -39.24 9.06
N PHE A 188 -28.03 -39.07 9.17
CA PHE A 188 -27.09 -39.51 8.16
C PHE A 188 -26.81 -41.00 8.39
N ASN A 189 -27.74 -41.83 7.93
CA ASN A 189 -27.66 -43.26 8.12
C ASN A 189 -26.61 -43.85 7.15
N ILE A 190 -25.41 -44.12 7.66
CA ILE A 190 -24.42 -44.94 6.98
C ILE A 190 -24.66 -46.38 7.45
N PRO A 191 -25.20 -47.29 6.62
CA PRO A 191 -25.62 -48.63 7.03
C PRO A 191 -24.50 -49.40 7.74
N PHE A 192 -23.27 -49.24 7.26
CA PHE A 192 -22.10 -49.86 7.88
C PHE A 192 -21.82 -49.41 9.32
N ILE A 193 -22.16 -48.17 9.71
CA ILE A 193 -21.88 -47.62 11.05
C ILE A 193 -23.09 -47.77 11.97
N SER A 194 -24.30 -47.63 11.43
CA SER A 194 -25.56 -47.72 12.18
C SER A 194 -25.93 -49.15 12.57
N GLU A 195 -25.46 -50.17 11.83
CA GLU A 195 -25.65 -51.59 12.15
C GLU A 195 -24.69 -52.12 13.23
N ILE A 196 -23.68 -51.33 13.62
CA ILE A 196 -22.69 -51.74 14.64
C ILE A 196 -23.19 -51.40 16.05
N ASP A 197 -22.84 -52.25 17.02
CA ASP A 197 -23.12 -52.01 18.43
C ASP A 197 -22.65 -50.63 18.92
N ARG A 198 -23.42 -50.03 19.83
CA ARG A 198 -23.22 -48.66 20.32
C ARG A 198 -21.87 -48.47 20.99
N SER A 199 -21.32 -49.52 21.61
CA SER A 199 -19.97 -49.52 22.17
C SER A 199 -18.88 -49.33 21.11
N THR A 200 -19.07 -49.93 19.93
CA THR A 200 -18.12 -49.87 18.81
C THR A 200 -18.26 -48.56 18.04
N GLN A 201 -19.47 -47.98 17.97
CA GLN A 201 -19.69 -46.62 17.48
C GLN A 201 -18.85 -45.62 18.26
N TRP A 202 -18.95 -45.60 19.60
CA TRP A 202 -18.13 -44.71 20.43
C TRP A 202 -16.63 -44.97 20.30
N ALA A 203 -16.21 -46.24 20.14
CA ALA A 203 -14.81 -46.56 19.84
C ALA A 203 -14.34 -46.01 18.49
N LEU A 204 -15.21 -45.98 17.47
CA LEU A 204 -14.93 -45.36 16.17
C LEU A 204 -14.81 -43.83 16.29
N ALA A 205 -15.67 -43.19 17.10
CA ALA A 205 -15.56 -41.77 17.40
C ALA A 205 -14.23 -41.43 18.09
N LEU A 206 -13.85 -42.18 19.14
CA LEU A 206 -12.53 -42.04 19.77
C LEU A 206 -11.38 -42.27 18.80
N GLY A 207 -11.48 -43.30 17.95
CA GLY A 207 -10.48 -43.62 16.94
C GLY A 207 -10.30 -42.47 15.93
N ALA A 208 -11.41 -41.92 15.43
CA ALA A 208 -11.41 -40.81 14.48
C ALA A 208 -10.82 -39.53 15.10
N THR A 209 -11.24 -39.16 16.32
CA THR A 209 -10.72 -37.98 17.02
C THR A 209 -9.25 -38.15 17.41
N GLY A 210 -8.88 -39.34 17.91
CA GLY A 210 -7.50 -39.66 18.27
C GLY A 210 -6.56 -39.65 17.06
N ALA A 211 -6.98 -40.24 15.94
CA ALA A 211 -6.23 -40.21 14.68
C ALA A 211 -6.06 -38.76 14.17
N SER A 212 -7.09 -37.93 14.31
CA SER A 212 -7.03 -36.50 13.99
C SER A 212 -6.00 -35.75 14.83
N ILE A 213 -6.00 -35.93 16.15
CA ILE A 213 -5.04 -35.27 17.04
C ILE A 213 -3.62 -35.70 16.69
N ALA A 214 -3.42 -37.00 16.44
CA ALA A 214 -2.12 -37.54 16.02
C ALA A 214 -1.67 -36.95 14.66
N ALA A 215 -2.59 -36.81 13.70
CA ALA A 215 -2.31 -36.23 12.40
C ALA A 215 -1.95 -34.73 12.50
N LYS A 216 -2.69 -33.92 13.28
CA LYS A 216 -2.38 -32.50 13.52
C LYS A 216 -1.04 -32.33 14.24
N GLU A 217 -0.73 -33.17 15.23
CA GLU A 217 0.58 -33.16 15.91
C GLU A 217 1.71 -33.58 14.97
N ALA A 218 1.48 -34.55 14.08
CA ALA A 218 2.45 -34.95 13.06
C ALA A 218 2.70 -33.82 12.05
N LEU A 219 1.65 -33.14 11.60
CA LEU A 219 1.74 -31.94 10.76
C LEU A 219 2.49 -30.82 11.47
N PHE A 220 2.18 -30.54 12.75
CA PHE A 220 2.92 -29.56 13.55
C PHE A 220 4.42 -29.85 13.57
N ARG A 221 4.82 -31.09 13.91
CA ARG A 221 6.25 -31.47 13.96
C ARG A 221 6.93 -31.38 12.60
N ALA A 222 6.25 -31.81 11.54
CA ALA A 222 6.77 -31.74 10.19
C ALA A 222 6.93 -30.28 9.73
N THR A 223 5.91 -29.43 9.92
CA THR A 223 5.93 -28.02 9.53
C THR A 223 6.91 -27.20 10.35
N VAL A 224 7.08 -27.45 11.67
CA VAL A 224 8.13 -26.81 12.48
C VAL A 224 9.53 -27.21 12.00
N ARG A 225 9.75 -28.49 11.67
CA ARG A 225 11.06 -28.97 11.19
C ARG A 225 11.43 -28.28 9.88
N ILE A 226 10.51 -28.25 8.92
CA ILE A 226 10.71 -27.57 7.63
C ILE A 226 10.84 -26.06 7.84
N GLY A 227 10.01 -25.46 8.70
CA GLY A 227 10.05 -24.03 9.02
C GLY A 227 11.39 -23.58 9.61
N LYS A 228 11.99 -24.39 10.49
CA LYS A 228 13.35 -24.14 11.02
C LYS A 228 14.43 -24.32 9.96
N GLN A 229 14.32 -25.34 9.11
CA GLN A 229 15.29 -25.59 8.02
C GLN A 229 15.25 -24.49 6.95
N ALA A 230 14.06 -23.96 6.65
CA ALA A 230 13.84 -22.87 5.72
C ALA A 230 14.02 -21.48 6.36
N ASN A 231 14.38 -21.40 7.64
CA ASN A 231 14.45 -20.17 8.44
C ASN A 231 13.22 -19.25 8.27
N SER A 232 12.04 -19.86 8.14
CA SER A 232 10.80 -19.17 7.83
C SER A 232 9.95 -19.02 9.08
N LYS A 233 9.91 -17.80 9.62
CA LYS A 233 9.01 -17.43 10.73
C LYS A 233 7.54 -17.68 10.37
N VAL A 234 7.18 -17.51 9.09
CA VAL A 234 5.82 -17.74 8.58
C VAL A 234 5.44 -19.23 8.64
N LEU A 235 6.31 -20.14 8.21
CA LEU A 235 6.03 -21.59 8.33
C LEU A 235 5.93 -22.03 9.79
N ILE A 236 6.77 -21.47 10.67
CA ILE A 236 6.72 -21.77 12.10
C ILE A 236 5.40 -21.28 12.70
N ALA A 237 4.93 -20.08 12.34
CA ALA A 237 3.64 -19.56 12.76
C ALA A 237 2.48 -20.45 12.27
N ASN A 238 2.50 -20.87 11.00
CA ASN A 238 1.50 -21.80 10.47
C ASN A 238 1.50 -23.15 11.19
N ALA A 239 2.67 -23.64 11.63
CA ALA A 239 2.72 -24.86 12.43
C ALA A 239 2.00 -24.67 13.77
N TRP A 240 2.20 -23.54 14.45
CA TRP A 240 1.50 -23.23 15.70
C TRP A 240 -0.01 -23.18 15.53
N HIS A 241 -0.51 -22.77 14.36
CA HIS A 241 -1.93 -22.82 14.03
C HIS A 241 -2.48 -24.27 14.09
N HIS A 242 -1.80 -25.24 13.44
CA HIS A 242 -2.17 -26.66 13.53
C HIS A 242 -2.20 -27.19 14.96
N ARG A 243 -1.37 -26.63 15.85
CA ARG A 243 -1.34 -27.02 17.26
C ARG A 243 -2.53 -26.45 18.02
N THR A 244 -2.92 -25.21 17.75
CA THR A 244 -4.16 -24.63 18.30
C THR A 244 -5.38 -25.44 17.85
N ASP A 245 -5.40 -25.91 16.59
CA ASP A 245 -6.45 -26.79 16.09
C ASP A 245 -6.42 -28.17 16.75
N ALA A 246 -5.26 -28.66 17.17
CA ALA A 246 -5.18 -29.91 17.91
C ALA A 246 -5.78 -29.75 19.31
N ILE A 247 -5.62 -28.57 19.94
CA ILE A 247 -6.20 -28.27 21.25
C ILE A 247 -7.73 -28.30 21.19
N SER A 248 -8.36 -27.74 20.15
CA SER A 248 -9.83 -27.82 20.00
C SER A 248 -10.30 -29.27 19.82
N SER A 249 -9.57 -30.09 19.05
CA SER A 249 -9.86 -31.53 18.92
C SER A 249 -9.66 -32.30 20.24
N VAL A 250 -8.74 -31.88 21.11
CA VAL A 250 -8.55 -32.46 22.45
C VAL A 250 -9.75 -32.13 23.37
N VAL A 251 -10.30 -30.92 23.29
CA VAL A 251 -11.53 -30.56 24.02
C VAL A 251 -12.69 -31.46 23.58
N ALA A 252 -12.84 -31.69 22.27
CA ALA A 252 -13.85 -32.62 21.75
C ALA A 252 -13.63 -34.06 22.24
N LEU A 253 -12.38 -34.54 22.22
CA LEU A 253 -12.02 -35.87 22.73
C LEU A 253 -12.41 -36.03 24.20
N GLY A 254 -12.16 -35.01 25.03
CA GLY A 254 -12.55 -35.01 26.44
C GLY A 254 -14.06 -35.15 26.63
N GLY A 255 -14.86 -34.47 25.81
CA GLY A 255 -16.32 -34.61 25.80
C GLY A 255 -16.80 -36.01 25.44
N ILE A 256 -16.21 -36.60 24.40
CA ILE A 256 -16.52 -37.97 23.94
C ILE A 256 -16.18 -38.99 25.04
N ILE A 257 -14.98 -38.92 25.63
CA ILE A 257 -14.57 -39.81 26.73
C ILE A 257 -15.49 -39.64 27.94
N GLY A 258 -15.85 -38.40 28.27
CA GLY A 258 -16.77 -38.09 29.36
C GLY A 258 -18.16 -38.68 29.17
N SER A 259 -18.69 -38.61 27.95
CA SER A 259 -19.96 -39.24 27.57
C SER A 259 -19.89 -40.76 27.71
N MET A 260 -18.79 -41.38 27.25
CA MET A 260 -18.54 -42.82 27.41
C MET A 260 -18.41 -43.27 28.87
N ALA A 261 -17.89 -42.41 29.75
CA ALA A 261 -17.78 -42.67 31.18
C ALA A 261 -19.13 -42.60 31.92
N GLY A 262 -20.23 -42.35 31.22
CA GLY A 262 -21.59 -42.34 31.77
C GLY A 262 -22.14 -40.94 32.06
N VAL A 263 -21.51 -39.88 31.55
CA VAL A 263 -22.01 -38.49 31.67
C VAL A 263 -22.33 -37.93 30.28
N PRO A 264 -23.52 -38.23 29.70
CA PRO A 264 -23.88 -37.85 28.33
C PRO A 264 -23.82 -36.35 28.04
N LEU A 265 -23.94 -35.52 29.07
CA LEU A 265 -23.90 -34.07 29.00
C LEU A 265 -22.51 -33.53 28.57
N LEU A 266 -21.43 -34.29 28.79
CA LEU A 266 -20.07 -33.82 28.50
C LEU A 266 -19.80 -33.67 26.99
N ASP A 267 -20.47 -34.43 26.14
CA ASP A 267 -20.30 -34.31 24.68
C ASP A 267 -20.95 -33.03 24.12
N PRO A 268 -22.23 -32.69 24.41
CA PRO A 268 -22.79 -31.40 24.03
C PRO A 268 -22.06 -30.20 24.64
N VAL A 269 -21.61 -30.29 25.89
CA VAL A 269 -20.83 -29.21 26.53
C VAL A 269 -19.50 -28.99 25.81
N ALA A 270 -18.80 -30.07 25.45
CA ALA A 270 -17.58 -29.97 24.65
C ALA A 270 -17.85 -29.41 23.24
N GLY A 271 -18.96 -29.81 22.60
CA GLY A 271 -19.41 -29.24 21.33
C GLY A 271 -19.66 -27.74 21.40
N ILE A 272 -20.36 -27.25 22.43
CA ILE A 272 -20.58 -25.82 22.67
C ILE A 272 -19.25 -25.10 22.92
N ALA A 273 -18.32 -25.71 23.69
CA ALA A 273 -17.02 -25.12 23.95
C ALA A 273 -16.20 -24.94 22.66
N VAL A 274 -16.17 -25.96 21.79
CA VAL A 274 -15.53 -25.89 20.47
C VAL A 274 -16.22 -24.85 19.59
N ALA A 275 -17.56 -24.83 19.56
CA ALA A 275 -18.32 -23.83 18.82
C ALA A 275 -17.98 -22.39 19.25
N ALA A 276 -17.84 -22.14 20.56
CA ALA A 276 -17.42 -20.84 21.08
C ALA A 276 -16.00 -20.45 20.63
N MET A 277 -15.07 -21.40 20.56
CA MET A 277 -13.73 -21.17 20.02
C MET A 277 -13.77 -20.78 18.52
N ILE A 278 -14.61 -21.45 17.73
CA ILE A 278 -14.81 -21.16 16.30
C ILE A 278 -15.37 -19.74 16.13
N VAL A 279 -16.44 -19.38 16.85
CA VAL A 279 -17.05 -18.04 16.79
C VAL A 279 -16.05 -16.97 17.19
N LYS A 280 -15.26 -17.19 18.25
CA LYS A 280 -14.22 -16.25 18.67
C LYS A 280 -13.20 -16.01 17.55
N THR A 281 -12.68 -17.08 16.96
CA THR A 281 -11.67 -17.02 15.90
C THR A 281 -12.24 -16.32 14.65
N GLY A 282 -13.46 -16.67 14.24
CA GLY A 282 -14.13 -16.01 13.12
C GLY A 282 -14.40 -14.52 13.38
N GLY A 283 -14.74 -14.16 14.63
CA GLY A 283 -14.95 -12.77 15.04
C GLY A 283 -13.67 -11.93 15.01
N GLU A 284 -12.54 -12.48 15.46
CA GLU A 284 -11.22 -11.84 15.38
C GLU A 284 -10.83 -11.59 13.90
N ILE A 285 -10.98 -12.60 13.03
CA ILE A 285 -10.73 -12.45 11.58
C ILE A 285 -11.61 -11.38 10.94
N CYS A 286 -12.91 -11.35 11.28
CA CYS A 286 -13.82 -10.31 10.82
C CYS A 286 -13.38 -8.91 11.25
N LEU A 287 -13.00 -8.75 12.52
CA LEU A 287 -12.57 -7.47 13.06
C LEU A 287 -11.31 -6.97 12.35
N ASP A 288 -10.30 -7.82 12.21
CA ASP A 288 -9.05 -7.49 11.53
C ASP A 288 -9.31 -7.10 10.07
N SER A 289 -10.19 -7.83 9.38
CA SER A 289 -10.57 -7.53 7.99
C SER A 289 -11.32 -6.20 7.86
N VAL A 290 -12.21 -5.88 8.80
CA VAL A 290 -12.91 -4.58 8.83
C VAL A 290 -11.93 -3.45 9.12
N GLN A 291 -10.99 -3.65 10.03
CA GLN A 291 -9.93 -2.67 10.30
C GLN A 291 -9.10 -2.40 9.04
N GLU A 292 -8.72 -3.43 8.30
CA GLU A 292 -8.00 -3.23 7.04
C GLU A 292 -8.86 -2.49 6.00
N LEU A 293 -10.14 -2.85 5.86
CA LEU A 293 -11.05 -2.17 4.92
C LEU A 293 -11.31 -0.70 5.27
N THR A 294 -11.23 -0.35 6.56
CA THR A 294 -11.40 1.01 7.08
C THR A 294 -10.10 1.81 7.10
N ASP A 295 -9.05 1.32 6.43
CA ASP A 295 -7.73 1.94 6.32
C ASP A 295 -7.08 2.18 7.69
N ASN A 296 -7.17 1.19 8.59
CA ASN A 296 -6.47 1.22 9.87
C ASN A 296 -4.94 1.40 9.67
N THR A 297 -4.31 2.04 10.64
CA THR A 297 -2.88 2.32 10.60
C THR A 297 -2.06 1.04 10.71
N VAL A 298 -0.85 1.07 10.14
CA VAL A 298 0.17 0.05 10.38
C VAL A 298 0.68 0.09 11.83
N GLU A 299 1.40 -0.95 12.22
CA GLU A 299 2.02 -1.09 13.53
C GLU A 299 2.93 0.10 13.88
N ALA A 300 2.99 0.46 15.17
CA ALA A 300 3.78 1.59 15.65
C ALA A 300 5.26 1.48 15.27
N GLU A 301 5.82 0.27 15.31
CA GLU A 301 7.21 -0.01 14.91
C GLU A 301 7.49 0.35 13.44
N VAL A 302 6.52 0.12 12.54
CA VAL A 302 6.64 0.47 11.13
C VAL A 302 6.56 1.99 10.95
N LEU A 303 5.67 2.67 11.69
CA LEU A 303 5.58 4.12 11.67
C LEU A 303 6.86 4.80 12.18
N GLU A 304 7.46 4.27 13.24
CA GLU A 304 8.73 4.74 13.79
C GLU A 304 9.85 4.57 12.76
N THR A 305 9.93 3.38 12.14
CA THR A 305 10.91 3.11 11.08
C THR A 305 10.73 4.09 9.90
N LEU A 306 9.50 4.34 9.46
CA LEU A 306 9.21 5.32 8.40
C LEU A 306 9.70 6.72 8.76
N GLN A 307 9.49 7.15 10.01
CA GLN A 307 9.98 8.45 10.48
C GLN A 307 11.50 8.52 10.54
N GLU A 308 12.16 7.49 11.06
CA GLU A 308 13.62 7.43 11.16
C GLU A 308 14.28 7.47 9.78
N VAL A 309 13.83 6.61 8.86
CA VAL A 309 14.34 6.56 7.49
C VAL A 309 14.14 7.90 6.78
N SER A 310 12.98 8.54 6.98
CA SER A 310 12.69 9.84 6.37
C SER A 310 13.55 10.98 6.94
N ARG A 311 13.80 10.97 8.25
CA ARG A 311 14.64 11.97 8.94
C ARG A 311 16.13 11.81 8.63
N GLY A 312 16.56 10.60 8.27
CA GLY A 312 17.95 10.32 7.90
C GLY A 312 18.36 10.89 6.53
N VAL A 313 17.44 11.47 5.77
CA VAL A 313 17.72 12.06 4.46
C VAL A 313 18.22 13.50 4.62
N ASP A 314 19.35 13.81 3.99
CA ASP A 314 19.91 15.17 3.97
C ASP A 314 18.88 16.22 3.50
N ASP A 315 18.97 17.42 4.08
CA ASP A 315 18.11 18.58 3.83
C ASP A 315 16.66 18.48 4.38
N VAL A 316 16.29 17.35 4.98
CA VAL A 316 15.02 17.19 5.69
C VAL A 316 15.14 17.80 7.09
N LEU A 317 14.37 18.87 7.37
CA LEU A 317 14.37 19.52 8.68
C LEU A 317 13.47 18.79 9.68
N HIS A 318 12.27 18.40 9.23
CA HIS A 318 11.29 17.73 10.05
C HIS A 318 10.37 16.85 9.21
N VAL A 319 9.83 15.80 9.82
CA VAL A 319 8.86 14.89 9.19
C VAL A 319 7.62 14.85 10.08
N SER A 320 6.46 15.09 9.49
CA SER A 320 5.19 15.18 10.20
C SER A 320 4.06 14.49 9.44
N GLN A 321 2.96 14.22 10.15
CA GLN A 321 1.75 13.58 9.59
C GLN A 321 2.06 12.30 8.78
N VAL A 322 2.92 11.44 9.31
CA VAL A 322 3.16 10.13 8.71
C VAL A 322 1.91 9.29 8.88
N ARG A 323 1.33 8.86 7.76
CA ARG A 323 0.18 7.97 7.69
C ARG A 323 0.57 6.79 6.81
N ALA A 324 0.21 5.60 7.24
CA ALA A 324 0.41 4.41 6.43
C ALA A 324 -0.80 3.50 6.58
N ARG A 325 -1.23 2.90 5.47
CA ARG A 325 -2.37 1.98 5.40
C ARG A 325 -1.98 0.72 4.66
N ARG A 326 -2.51 -0.42 5.11
CA ARG A 326 -2.36 -1.71 4.41
C ARG A 326 -3.37 -1.84 3.28
N MET A 327 -2.95 -2.51 2.22
CA MET A 327 -3.75 -2.85 1.05
C MET A 327 -3.37 -4.27 0.60
N GLY A 328 -3.91 -5.29 1.28
CA GLY A 328 -3.49 -6.67 1.11
C GLY A 328 -2.00 -6.82 1.44
N PRO A 329 -1.14 -7.27 0.49
CA PRO A 329 0.27 -7.47 0.74
C PRO A 329 1.11 -6.19 0.67
N TYR A 330 0.49 -5.04 0.41
CA TYR A 330 1.17 -3.77 0.16
C TYR A 330 0.88 -2.75 1.25
N THR A 331 1.84 -1.87 1.51
CA THR A 331 1.66 -0.68 2.36
C THR A 331 1.77 0.57 1.51
N LEU A 332 0.78 1.47 1.63
CA LEU A 332 0.85 2.83 1.09
C LEU A 332 1.19 3.80 2.22
N VAL A 333 2.09 4.73 1.92
CA VAL A 333 2.57 5.72 2.88
C VAL A 333 2.32 7.12 2.36
N ASP A 334 1.73 7.95 3.18
CA ASP A 334 1.56 9.39 2.98
C ASP A 334 2.34 10.11 4.09
N LEU A 335 3.27 11.00 3.75
CA LEU A 335 4.04 11.74 4.76
C LEU A 335 4.33 13.17 4.30
N ARG A 336 4.58 14.05 5.28
CA ARG A 336 5.00 15.42 5.01
C ARG A 336 6.44 15.66 5.45
N VAL A 337 7.23 16.19 4.53
CA VAL A 337 8.63 16.58 4.75
C VAL A 337 8.68 18.10 4.78
N HIS A 338 9.23 18.64 5.87
CA HIS A 338 9.45 20.06 6.04
C HIS A 338 10.85 20.44 5.56
N LEU A 339 10.92 21.41 4.66
CA LEU A 339 12.15 21.94 4.06
C LEU A 339 12.31 23.42 4.39
N ASP A 340 13.51 23.95 4.19
CA ASP A 340 13.75 25.39 4.32
C ASP A 340 12.95 26.19 3.28
N ALA A 341 12.41 27.34 3.70
CA ALA A 341 11.52 28.17 2.88
C ALA A 341 12.16 28.82 1.65
N ARG A 342 13.49 28.91 1.61
CA ARG A 342 14.24 29.40 0.44
C ARG A 342 14.70 28.24 -0.47
N THR A 343 14.38 26.99 -0.13
CA THR A 343 14.65 25.84 -1.00
C THR A 343 13.86 25.98 -2.30
N SER A 344 14.55 25.84 -3.44
CA SER A 344 13.86 25.89 -4.74
C SER A 344 12.95 24.67 -4.95
N ILE A 345 11.86 24.86 -5.70
CA ILE A 345 10.89 23.79 -5.97
C ILE A 345 11.55 22.57 -6.63
N SER A 346 12.52 22.79 -7.52
CA SER A 346 13.25 21.71 -8.18
C SER A 346 14.10 20.89 -7.20
N MET A 347 14.75 21.54 -6.23
CA MET A 347 15.53 20.87 -5.18
C MET A 347 14.60 20.13 -4.22
N ALA A 348 13.50 20.75 -3.82
CA ALA A 348 12.48 20.14 -2.98
C ALA A 348 11.92 18.84 -3.62
N GLN A 349 11.67 18.85 -4.94
CA GLN A 349 11.26 17.65 -5.68
C GLN A 349 12.35 16.56 -5.67
N GLN A 350 13.63 16.91 -5.73
CA GLN A 350 14.71 15.94 -5.61
C GLN A 350 14.78 15.32 -4.21
N ILE A 351 14.63 16.13 -3.16
CA ILE A 351 14.59 15.63 -1.77
C ILE A 351 13.40 14.68 -1.59
N SER A 352 12.21 15.06 -2.05
CA SER A 352 11.02 14.20 -2.04
C SER A 352 11.26 12.84 -2.73
N LYS A 353 11.93 12.82 -3.89
CA LYS A 353 12.32 11.57 -4.57
C LYS A 353 13.34 10.76 -3.76
N ARG A 354 14.30 11.42 -3.11
CA ARG A 354 15.31 10.76 -2.27
C ARG A 354 14.67 10.10 -1.06
N VAL A 355 13.76 10.80 -0.37
CA VAL A 355 12.95 10.26 0.74
C VAL A 355 12.14 9.05 0.29
N ARG A 356 11.38 9.19 -0.82
CA ARG A 356 10.62 8.07 -1.41
C ARG A 356 11.52 6.87 -1.69
N SER A 357 12.69 7.07 -2.30
CA SER A 357 13.62 5.98 -2.62
C SER A 357 14.18 5.30 -1.38
N HIS A 358 14.49 6.04 -0.32
CA HIS A 358 15.01 5.46 0.93
C HIS A 358 13.96 4.58 1.61
N ILE A 359 12.71 5.05 1.68
CA ILE A 359 11.61 4.28 2.25
C ILE A 359 11.38 2.98 1.48
N LEU A 360 11.30 3.05 0.14
CA LEU A 360 11.06 1.88 -0.70
C LEU A 360 12.20 0.82 -0.62
N GLN A 361 13.42 1.22 -0.24
CA GLN A 361 14.56 0.32 -0.12
C GLN A 361 14.72 -0.29 1.28
N GLN A 362 14.34 0.46 2.33
CA GLN A 362 14.63 0.08 3.71
C GLN A 362 13.41 -0.48 4.44
N VAL A 363 12.20 -0.08 4.06
CA VAL A 363 10.97 -0.56 4.70
C VAL A 363 10.34 -1.64 3.83
N PRO A 364 10.29 -2.91 4.30
CA PRO A 364 9.67 -3.98 3.54
C PRO A 364 8.17 -3.71 3.33
N ASP A 365 7.61 -4.30 2.28
CA ASP A 365 6.18 -4.27 1.94
C ASP A 365 5.60 -2.88 1.56
N VAL A 366 6.39 -1.81 1.62
CA VAL A 366 5.99 -0.48 1.11
C VAL A 366 6.09 -0.46 -0.41
N THR A 367 4.96 -0.23 -1.07
CA THR A 367 4.89 -0.20 -2.55
C THR A 367 4.77 1.22 -3.09
N GLU A 368 4.14 2.11 -2.33
CA GLU A 368 3.88 3.48 -2.76
C GLU A 368 4.09 4.46 -1.62
N VAL A 369 4.80 5.55 -1.92
CA VAL A 369 5.06 6.65 -1.00
C VAL A 369 4.70 7.96 -1.68
N LEU A 370 3.79 8.71 -1.05
CA LEU A 370 3.46 10.08 -1.37
C LEU A 370 4.13 11.00 -0.36
N VAL A 371 5.06 11.83 -0.85
CA VAL A 371 5.76 12.81 -0.03
C VAL A 371 5.21 14.19 -0.37
N HIS A 372 4.50 14.79 0.59
CA HIS A 372 4.11 16.18 0.53
C HIS A 372 5.26 17.05 1.06
N ILE A 373 5.54 18.16 0.39
CA ILE A 373 6.55 19.12 0.83
C ILE A 373 5.84 20.24 1.57
N ASP A 374 6.17 20.38 2.84
CA ASP A 374 5.80 21.54 3.66
C ASP A 374 7.05 22.41 3.88
N VAL A 375 6.81 23.64 4.31
CA VAL A 375 7.85 24.63 4.54
C VAL A 375 7.99 24.84 6.04
N GLN A 376 9.22 24.72 6.55
CA GLN A 376 9.56 25.14 7.90
C GLN A 376 9.97 26.61 7.87
N PHE A 377 9.32 27.41 8.71
CA PHE A 377 9.75 28.77 8.97
C PHE A 377 10.65 28.77 10.20
N ASN A 378 11.88 29.30 10.07
CA ASN A 378 12.77 29.47 11.21
C ASN A 378 12.11 30.38 12.25
N HIS A 379 12.22 30.00 13.53
CA HIS A 379 11.56 30.60 14.69
C HIS A 379 11.72 32.14 14.76
N CYS A 380 10.78 32.87 14.18
CA CYS A 380 10.55 34.29 14.42
C CYS A 380 9.04 34.57 14.52
N ALA A 381 8.33 33.91 15.43
CA ALA A 381 7.16 34.44 16.13
C ALA A 381 6.62 33.39 17.12
N GLY A 382 6.82 33.63 18.41
CA GLY A 382 5.99 33.03 19.43
C GLY A 382 4.60 33.66 19.36
N SER A 383 3.69 33.02 18.66
CA SER A 383 2.25 33.07 18.94
C SER A 383 1.57 32.10 17.99
N ASN A 384 0.63 31.32 18.53
CA ASN A 384 -0.37 30.52 17.85
C ASN A 384 -0.35 30.63 16.33
N THR A 385 -0.17 29.48 15.67
CA THR A 385 -0.68 29.21 14.32
C THR A 385 -2.18 29.49 14.30
N ALA A 386 -2.54 30.77 14.35
CA ALA A 386 -3.85 31.27 14.05
C ALA A 386 -4.09 30.88 12.60
N GLU A 387 -5.23 30.22 12.43
CA GLU A 387 -5.77 29.73 11.18
C GLU A 387 -5.39 30.67 10.03
N LEU A 388 -4.79 30.07 8.98
CA LEU A 388 -4.57 30.68 7.68
C LEU A 388 -5.91 31.17 7.15
N HIS A 389 -6.34 32.35 7.61
CA HIS A 389 -7.51 33.02 7.10
C HIS A 389 -7.27 33.29 5.63
N ASP A 390 -8.32 33.15 4.83
CA ASP A 390 -8.41 33.36 3.39
C ASP A 390 -7.69 34.66 2.98
N MET A 391 -6.39 34.58 2.75
CA MET A 391 -5.52 35.71 2.45
C MET A 391 -5.37 35.79 0.93
N ASP A 392 -5.51 37.00 0.41
CA ASP A 392 -5.46 37.33 -1.01
C ASP A 392 -4.05 37.12 -1.57
N VAL A 393 -3.67 35.85 -1.83
CA VAL A 393 -2.39 35.47 -2.42
C VAL A 393 -2.38 35.97 -3.86
N ARG A 394 -1.60 37.02 -4.11
CA ARG A 394 -1.51 37.64 -5.44
C ARG A 394 -0.85 36.69 -6.44
N PRO A 395 -1.36 36.58 -7.68
CA PRO A 395 -0.69 35.82 -8.72
C PRO A 395 0.72 36.37 -8.97
N TYR A 396 1.71 35.47 -9.13
CA TYR A 396 3.10 35.85 -9.41
C TYR A 396 3.23 36.85 -10.58
N LYS A 397 2.37 36.76 -11.59
CA LYS A 397 2.35 37.69 -12.72
C LYS A 397 2.02 39.14 -12.31
N GLU A 398 1.10 39.33 -11.37
CA GLU A 398 0.75 40.66 -10.84
C GLU A 398 1.91 41.22 -10.04
N ILE A 399 2.47 40.41 -9.13
CA ILE A 399 3.62 40.78 -8.31
C ILE A 399 4.79 41.22 -9.20
N LYS A 400 5.10 40.43 -10.24
CA LYS A 400 6.16 40.74 -11.20
C LYS A 400 5.92 42.06 -11.93
N ASN A 401 4.68 42.32 -12.35
CA ASN A 401 4.34 43.56 -13.05
C ASN A 401 4.50 44.77 -12.13
N ASP A 402 3.98 44.70 -10.90
CA ASP A 402 4.07 45.79 -9.92
C ASP A 402 5.52 46.13 -9.58
N ILE A 403 6.36 45.11 -9.39
CA ILE A 403 7.81 45.28 -9.20
C ILE A 403 8.45 45.93 -10.44
N SER A 404 8.10 45.45 -11.64
CA SER A 404 8.65 46.00 -12.88
C SER A 404 8.28 47.48 -13.07
N TYR A 405 7.05 47.87 -12.73
CA TYR A 405 6.61 49.26 -12.75
C TYR A 405 7.33 50.12 -11.71
N ALA A 406 7.53 49.59 -10.50
CA ALA A 406 8.28 50.28 -9.45
C ALA A 406 9.74 50.53 -9.89
N LEU A 407 10.40 49.55 -10.50
CA LEU A 407 11.78 49.65 -10.95
C LEU A 407 11.96 50.52 -12.19
N ALA A 408 10.96 50.59 -13.09
CA ALA A 408 10.99 51.46 -14.27
C ALA A 408 11.05 52.96 -13.92
N THR A 409 10.77 53.33 -12.67
CA THR A 409 10.90 54.72 -12.20
C THR A 409 12.36 55.15 -11.97
N ILE A 410 13.30 54.20 -11.98
CA ILE A 410 14.72 54.42 -11.69
C ILE A 410 15.52 54.29 -13.00
N PRO A 411 15.96 55.40 -13.62
CA PRO A 411 16.58 55.39 -14.94
C PRO A 411 17.96 54.70 -14.98
N GLU A 412 18.63 54.58 -13.83
CA GLU A 412 19.93 53.89 -13.73
C GLU A 412 19.81 52.35 -13.88
N ILE A 413 18.59 51.80 -13.81
CA ILE A 413 18.32 50.37 -13.98
C ILE A 413 18.04 50.09 -15.45
N THR A 414 18.88 49.28 -16.08
CA THR A 414 18.76 48.93 -17.51
C THR A 414 17.81 47.76 -17.73
N GLY A 415 17.65 46.90 -16.73
CA GLY A 415 16.71 45.78 -16.77
C GLY A 415 16.69 44.96 -15.48
N THR A 416 15.90 43.89 -15.49
CA THR A 416 15.82 42.90 -14.41
C THR A 416 16.01 41.51 -15.00
N THR A 417 16.88 40.68 -14.44
CA THR A 417 17.10 39.31 -14.95
C THR A 417 16.15 38.31 -14.33
N HIS A 418 16.01 38.33 -13.01
CA HIS A 418 15.09 37.46 -12.29
C HIS A 418 14.44 38.17 -11.10
N ILE A 419 13.20 37.77 -10.83
CA ILE A 419 12.38 38.19 -9.70
C ILE A 419 11.88 36.90 -9.06
N ASN A 420 12.41 36.55 -7.89
CA ASN A 420 11.96 35.40 -7.12
C ASN A 420 11.11 35.90 -5.97
N THR A 421 10.00 35.21 -5.72
CA THR A 421 9.07 35.56 -4.64
C THR A 421 9.04 34.42 -3.63
N HIS A 422 9.28 34.75 -2.37
CA HIS A 422 9.24 33.84 -1.24
C HIS A 422 8.11 34.27 -0.30
N TRP A 423 7.23 33.34 0.04
CA TRP A 423 6.20 33.61 1.04
C TRP A 423 6.74 33.25 2.41
N LEU A 424 7.08 34.25 3.21
CA LEU A 424 7.73 34.08 4.51
C LEU A 424 6.92 34.81 5.60
N PRO A 425 6.74 34.22 6.78
CA PRO A 425 6.25 34.93 7.95
C PRO A 425 7.33 35.90 8.42
N HIS A 426 6.91 37.12 8.77
CA HIS A 426 7.77 38.20 9.22
C HIS A 426 7.28 38.75 10.57
N LEU A 427 8.15 39.46 11.28
CA LEU A 427 7.85 40.05 12.61
C LEU A 427 6.69 41.07 12.57
N SER A 428 6.42 41.67 11.41
CA SER A 428 5.36 42.65 11.18
C SER A 428 4.07 42.06 10.59
N GLY A 429 4.03 40.75 10.31
CA GLY A 429 2.92 40.06 9.64
C GLY A 429 3.39 38.97 8.67
N GLN A 430 2.48 38.35 7.92
CA GLN A 430 2.84 37.46 6.81
C GLN A 430 2.77 38.22 5.49
N GLY A 431 3.77 38.10 4.63
CA GLY A 431 3.72 38.71 3.31
C GLY A 431 4.83 38.24 2.37
N THR A 432 4.94 38.90 1.22
CA THR A 432 5.85 38.44 0.15
C THR A 432 7.24 39.04 0.36
N SER A 433 8.25 38.19 0.54
CA SER A 433 9.66 38.56 0.38
C SER A 433 10.04 38.39 -1.08
N VAL A 434 10.84 39.31 -1.61
CA VAL A 434 11.21 39.29 -3.03
C VAL A 434 12.72 39.42 -3.17
N ASP A 435 13.32 38.49 -3.92
CA ASP A 435 14.71 38.59 -4.35
C ASP A 435 14.70 39.08 -5.81
N VAL A 436 15.28 40.26 -6.06
CA VAL A 436 15.29 40.90 -7.38
C VAL A 436 16.72 41.15 -7.83
N ALA A 437 17.08 40.63 -9.00
CA ALA A 437 18.33 40.99 -9.67
C ALA A 437 18.08 42.11 -10.69
N ILE A 438 18.77 43.23 -10.48
CA ILE A 438 18.74 44.41 -11.34
C ILE A 438 20.04 44.53 -12.12
N VAL A 439 19.93 44.95 -13.38
CA VAL A 439 21.08 45.18 -14.25
C VAL A 439 21.40 46.67 -14.29
N VAL A 440 22.65 47.02 -14.01
CA VAL A 440 23.16 48.39 -14.06
C VAL A 440 24.33 48.50 -15.05
N GLN A 441 24.62 49.72 -15.50
CA GLN A 441 25.74 49.95 -16.42
C GLN A 441 27.08 49.61 -15.75
N PRO A 442 28.04 49.01 -16.49
CA PRO A 442 29.31 48.55 -15.92
C PRO A 442 30.25 49.69 -15.48
N ASP A 443 30.06 50.90 -16.02
CA ASP A 443 30.84 52.09 -15.68
C ASP A 443 30.38 52.76 -14.37
N LEU A 444 29.28 52.30 -13.77
CA LEU A 444 28.82 52.81 -12.48
C LEU A 444 29.81 52.48 -11.37
N LYS A 445 30.24 53.52 -10.64
CA LYS A 445 31.02 53.34 -9.41
C LYS A 445 30.23 52.49 -8.40
N VAL A 446 30.91 51.60 -7.69
CA VAL A 446 30.30 50.70 -6.68
C VAL A 446 29.41 51.46 -5.67
N GLY A 447 29.85 52.64 -5.21
CA GLY A 447 29.04 53.47 -4.31
C GLY A 447 27.72 53.97 -4.93
N ALA A 448 27.75 54.31 -6.22
CA ALA A 448 26.56 54.70 -6.96
C ALA A 448 25.65 53.49 -7.22
N ALA A 449 26.21 52.32 -7.54
CA ALA A 449 25.44 51.09 -7.74
C ALA A 449 24.71 50.66 -6.46
N ASN A 450 25.37 50.76 -5.30
CA ASN A 450 24.73 50.51 -4.01
C ASN A 450 23.62 51.54 -3.70
N ALA A 451 23.81 52.81 -4.08
CA ALA A 451 22.76 53.82 -3.96
C ALA A 451 21.54 53.49 -4.86
N VAL A 452 21.76 52.99 -6.08
CA VAL A 452 20.69 52.51 -6.97
C VAL A 452 19.97 51.32 -6.34
N ALA A 453 20.69 50.33 -5.81
CA ALA A 453 20.09 49.18 -5.11
C ALA A 453 19.23 49.60 -3.91
N LYS A 454 19.69 50.58 -3.10
CA LYS A 454 18.89 51.14 -1.99
C LYS A 454 17.63 51.86 -2.46
N LYS A 455 17.70 52.62 -3.57
CA LYS A 455 16.52 53.24 -4.18
C LYS A 455 15.52 52.18 -4.65
N ALA A 456 16.01 51.14 -5.33
CA ALA A 456 15.21 50.02 -5.83
C ALA A 456 14.49 49.27 -4.70
N ARG A 457 15.23 48.93 -3.63
CA ARG A 457 14.69 48.30 -2.42
C ARG A 457 13.52 49.12 -1.86
N LYS A 458 13.73 50.42 -1.65
CA LYS A 458 12.69 51.31 -1.10
C LYS A 458 11.46 51.43 -2.01
N ALA A 459 11.67 51.45 -3.32
CA ALA A 459 10.57 51.49 -4.29
C ALA A 459 9.71 50.22 -4.23
N ILE A 460 10.34 49.05 -4.12
CA ILE A 460 9.65 47.75 -4.03
C ILE A 460 8.94 47.59 -2.68
N GLU A 461 9.60 47.93 -1.57
CA GLU A 461 9.03 47.87 -0.21
C GLU A 461 7.87 48.88 0.01
N THR A 462 7.66 49.81 -0.91
CA THR A 462 6.47 50.69 -0.88
C THR A 462 5.20 49.97 -1.35
N ILE A 463 5.33 48.82 -2.03
CA ILE A 463 4.20 48.01 -2.47
C ILE A 463 3.54 47.36 -1.24
N PRO A 464 2.23 47.56 -1.00
CA PRO A 464 1.60 47.26 0.30
C PRO A 464 1.71 45.81 0.80
N TYR A 465 1.87 44.84 -0.10
CA TYR A 465 1.92 43.41 0.22
C TYR A 465 3.34 42.81 0.20
N ILE A 466 4.36 43.62 -0.10
CA ILE A 466 5.76 43.21 -0.06
C ILE A 466 6.34 43.60 1.29
N VAL A 467 6.95 42.63 1.98
CA VAL A 467 7.47 42.82 3.34
C VAL A 467 8.97 43.10 3.34
N GLU A 468 9.70 42.44 2.45
CA GLU A 468 11.14 42.56 2.33
C GLU A 468 11.54 42.44 0.85
N ALA A 469 12.51 43.25 0.44
CA ALA A 469 13.13 43.14 -0.88
C ALA A 469 14.65 43.04 -0.77
N ASP A 470 15.21 41.94 -1.25
CA ASP A 470 16.65 41.73 -1.42
C ASP A 470 17.05 42.05 -2.86
N ILE A 471 17.97 43.00 -3.04
CA ILE A 471 18.38 43.48 -4.36
C ILE A 471 19.78 42.97 -4.69
N HIS A 472 19.86 42.21 -5.78
CA HIS A 472 21.10 41.70 -6.34
C HIS A 472 21.50 42.58 -7.53
N LEU A 473 22.78 42.92 -7.62
CA LEU A 473 23.32 43.74 -8.71
C LEU A 473 24.00 42.83 -9.72
N GLU A 474 23.54 42.87 -10.95
CA GLU A 474 24.21 42.25 -12.09
C GLU A 474 24.76 43.36 -13.00
N LEU A 475 25.95 43.12 -13.55
CA LEU A 475 26.58 44.02 -14.51
C LEU A 475 26.18 43.58 -15.91
N LEU A 476 25.94 44.56 -16.78
CA LEU A 476 25.66 44.31 -18.17
C LEU A 476 26.95 43.83 -18.86
N ASP A 477 27.02 42.54 -19.18
CA ASP A 477 28.11 41.98 -19.99
C ASP A 477 27.81 42.24 -21.48
N ASP A 478 28.69 43.02 -22.14
CA ASP A 478 28.61 43.38 -23.57
C ASP A 478 28.61 42.15 -24.51
N ASP A 479 28.94 40.96 -24.00
CA ASP A 479 29.00 39.73 -24.79
C ASP A 479 27.62 39.15 -25.16
N SER A 480 26.53 39.75 -24.68
CA SER A 480 25.17 39.25 -24.89
C SER A 480 24.50 39.70 -26.20
N GLU A 481 25.11 40.57 -27.01
CA GLU A 481 24.58 41.00 -28.32
C GLU A 481 24.95 40.10 -29.52
N GLN A 482 25.66 38.98 -29.34
CA GLN A 482 26.13 38.14 -30.47
C GLN A 482 25.47 36.76 -30.68
N ASN A 483 24.24 36.50 -30.21
CA ASN A 483 23.54 35.25 -30.57
C ASN A 483 22.07 35.36 -30.94
#